data_AF-A0A239D323-F1
#
_entry.id   AF-A0A239D323-F1
#
_cell.length_a   1.000
_cell.length_b   1.000
_cell.length_c   1.000
_cell.angle_alpha   90.00
_cell.angle_beta   90.00
_cell.angle_gamma   90.00
#
_symmetry.space_group_name_H-M   'P 1'
#
loop_
_entity.id
_entity.type
_entity.pdbx_description
1 polymer ?
#
loop_
_entity_poly.entity_id
_entity_poly.type
_entity_poly.pdbx_seq_one_letter_code
_entity_poly.pdbx_strand_id
1 'polypeptide(L)'
;MTYPPPGSGYPGPQPPFQPPPAPPGPPGYGGSPYRNESTNGLAVAAFITGLLGCLGVLGIILGAIALSQIGRNGGRGRGLAIGGIVLSSLWLVSAVVIGIAAAASDSSSDGGALPRPTQSRTQTVDAQKMKVGDCINDAATASNPAGAEPVEVESVKIVPCTGPHDGEVAAVFRLTGSIMPPESELQRRASDGCKIRTRARIDRDPAGSRLGNSYYYPTDESWRQGDRTVTCVIVAASEGVKLTRPVRP
;
A
#
# COMPACT_ATOMS: atom_id res chain seq x y z
N MET A 1 -39.27 -49.45 113.50
CA MET A 1 -38.46 -50.57 113.01
C MET A 1 -39.21 -51.23 111.88
N THR A 2 -38.81 -51.02 110.63
CA THR A 2 -39.19 -51.90 109.51
C THR A 2 -38.03 -51.91 108.51
N TYR A 3 -37.65 -53.13 108.14
CA TYR A 3 -36.44 -53.58 107.46
C TYR A 3 -36.34 -53.14 105.97
N PRO A 4 -35.13 -52.91 105.43
CA PRO A 4 -34.86 -52.88 103.99
C PRO A 4 -34.72 -54.32 103.45
N PRO A 5 -35.08 -54.63 102.19
CA PRO A 5 -34.05 -55.01 101.20
C PRO A 5 -34.56 -54.88 99.73
N PRO A 6 -34.00 -55.63 98.75
CA PRO A 6 -32.71 -55.52 98.05
C PRO A 6 -32.91 -54.89 96.65
N GLY A 7 -31.95 -54.29 95.97
CA GLY A 7 -30.70 -54.88 95.52
C GLY A 7 -30.79 -55.37 94.07
N SER A 8 -30.02 -54.70 93.20
CA SER A 8 -29.38 -55.19 91.96
C SER A 8 -30.21 -55.59 90.73
N GLY A 9 -29.90 -54.91 89.62
CA GLY A 9 -30.07 -55.40 88.26
C GLY A 9 -29.31 -54.49 87.29
N TYR A 10 -28.06 -54.84 86.97
CA TYR A 10 -27.24 -54.18 85.95
C TYR A 10 -27.94 -54.23 84.58
N PRO A 11 -28.04 -53.12 83.82
CA PRO A 11 -28.20 -53.21 82.39
C PRO A 11 -26.86 -53.60 81.78
N GLY A 12 -26.80 -54.76 81.11
CA GLY A 12 -25.63 -55.14 80.32
C GLY A 12 -25.37 -54.13 79.18
N PRO A 13 -24.12 -53.97 78.71
CA PRO A 13 -23.81 -53.09 77.59
C PRO A 13 -24.52 -53.62 76.33
N GLN A 14 -25.41 -52.82 75.75
CA GLN A 14 -25.98 -53.14 74.45
C GLN A 14 -24.90 -52.94 73.37
N PRO A 15 -24.72 -53.88 72.42
CA PRO A 15 -23.81 -53.67 71.31
C PRO A 15 -24.30 -52.46 70.49
N PRO A 16 -23.40 -51.58 70.02
CA PRO A 16 -23.81 -50.44 69.22
C PRO A 16 -24.49 -50.93 67.94
N PHE A 17 -25.74 -50.52 67.76
CA PHE A 17 -26.48 -50.69 66.51
C PHE A 17 -25.68 -50.02 65.38
N GLN A 18 -25.23 -50.83 64.41
CA GLN A 18 -24.64 -50.30 63.19
C GLN A 18 -25.77 -49.92 62.22
N PRO A 19 -25.91 -48.64 61.83
CA PRO A 19 -26.88 -48.25 60.81
C PRO A 19 -26.49 -48.83 59.44
N PRO A 20 -27.47 -49.18 58.58
CA PRO A 20 -27.18 -49.67 57.23
C PRO A 20 -26.43 -48.60 56.41
N PRO A 21 -25.56 -49.00 55.46
CA PRO A 21 -24.85 -48.05 54.60
C PRO A 21 -25.83 -47.20 53.80
N ALA A 22 -25.70 -45.88 53.90
CA ALA A 22 -26.48 -44.95 53.10
C ALA A 22 -26.13 -45.10 51.60
N PRO A 23 -27.11 -45.04 50.68
CA PRO A 23 -26.84 -45.05 49.26
C PRO A 23 -25.97 -43.85 48.85
N PRO A 24 -25.08 -43.99 47.83
CA PRO A 24 -24.22 -42.91 47.38
C PRO A 24 -25.05 -41.68 46.99
N GLY A 25 -24.80 -40.54 47.66
CA GLY A 25 -25.43 -39.28 47.29
C GLY A 25 -25.00 -38.83 45.89
N PRO A 26 -25.87 -38.11 45.16
CA PRO A 26 -25.54 -37.57 43.85
C PRO A 26 -24.32 -36.63 43.96
N PRO A 27 -23.40 -36.62 42.98
CA PRO A 27 -22.19 -35.81 43.06
C PRO A 27 -22.54 -34.33 43.24
N GLY A 28 -22.06 -33.76 44.35
CA GLY A 28 -22.18 -32.35 44.65
C GLY A 28 -21.51 -31.52 43.56
N TYR A 29 -22.31 -30.79 42.81
CA TYR A 29 -21.82 -29.77 41.90
C TYR A 29 -21.26 -28.63 42.75
N GLY A 30 -19.97 -28.68 43.03
CA GLY A 30 -19.24 -27.55 43.59
C GLY A 30 -19.47 -26.34 42.72
N GLY A 31 -20.00 -25.27 43.31
CA GLY A 31 -20.12 -23.98 42.66
C GLY A 31 -18.77 -23.58 42.09
N SER A 32 -18.71 -23.46 40.77
CA SER A 32 -17.54 -22.90 40.09
C SER A 32 -17.30 -21.51 40.68
N PRO A 33 -16.07 -21.14 41.09
CA PRO A 33 -15.80 -19.76 41.43
C PRO A 33 -16.16 -18.93 40.22
N TYR A 34 -17.05 -17.94 40.39
CA TYR A 34 -17.23 -16.86 39.43
C TYR A 34 -15.88 -16.16 39.31
N ARG A 35 -15.03 -16.66 38.41
CA ARG A 35 -13.77 -16.04 38.05
C ARG A 35 -14.19 -14.85 37.22
N ASN A 36 -14.16 -13.68 37.83
CA ASN A 36 -14.35 -12.40 37.15
C ASN A 36 -13.53 -12.40 35.85
N GLU A 37 -14.23 -12.61 34.73
CA GLU A 37 -13.70 -12.47 33.38
C GLU A 37 -13.57 -10.98 33.11
N SER A 38 -12.56 -10.36 33.72
CA SER A 38 -12.05 -9.09 33.21
C SER A 38 -11.24 -9.41 31.95
N THR A 39 -11.90 -9.34 30.81
CA THR A 39 -11.24 -9.19 29.51
C THR A 39 -10.21 -8.07 29.64
N ASN A 40 -8.94 -8.44 29.53
CA ASN A 40 -7.82 -7.50 29.64
C ASN A 40 -8.04 -6.40 28.59
N GLY A 41 -8.40 -5.19 29.03
CA GLY A 41 -8.64 -4.04 28.14
C GLY A 41 -7.43 -3.73 27.26
N LEU A 42 -6.25 -4.19 27.67
CA LEU A 42 -5.00 -4.13 26.92
C LEU A 42 -5.02 -4.99 25.64
N ALA A 43 -5.71 -6.13 25.66
CA ALA A 43 -5.91 -6.97 24.46
C ALA A 43 -6.85 -6.31 23.45
N VAL A 44 -7.90 -5.62 23.94
CA VAL A 44 -8.82 -4.84 23.09
C VAL A 44 -8.11 -3.60 22.55
N ALA A 45 -7.32 -2.92 23.37
CA ALA A 45 -6.54 -1.75 22.95
C ALA A 45 -5.51 -2.12 21.87
N ALA A 46 -4.76 -3.22 22.02
CA ALA A 46 -3.82 -3.72 21.03
C ALA A 46 -4.51 -4.12 19.71
N PHE A 47 -5.72 -4.65 19.79
CA PHE A 47 -6.53 -4.96 18.61
C PHE A 47 -6.96 -3.70 17.86
N ILE A 48 -7.43 -2.67 18.58
CA ILE A 48 -7.89 -1.41 17.99
C ILE A 48 -6.70 -0.61 17.41
N THR A 49 -5.54 -0.62 18.07
CA THR A 49 -4.33 0.04 17.52
C THR A 49 -3.72 -0.71 16.34
N GLY A 50 -3.88 -2.03 16.27
CA GLY A 50 -3.50 -2.80 15.08
C GLY A 50 -4.42 -2.55 13.87
N LEU A 51 -5.70 -2.26 14.13
CA LEU A 51 -6.71 -1.99 13.09
C LEU A 51 -6.59 -0.58 12.49
N LEU A 52 -6.23 0.42 13.30
CA LEU A 52 -5.98 1.81 12.89
C LEU A 52 -4.51 1.99 12.52
N GLY A 53 -4.12 1.43 11.38
CA GLY A 53 -2.75 1.41 10.88
C GLY A 53 -2.09 2.79 10.78
N CYS A 54 -1.23 3.11 11.76
CA CYS A 54 -0.11 4.02 11.60
C CYS A 54 1.09 3.43 12.36
N LEU A 55 2.19 3.15 11.65
CA LEU A 55 3.44 2.51 12.09
C LEU A 55 3.49 0.97 12.01
N GLY A 56 3.24 0.43 10.81
CA GLY A 56 3.24 -1.01 10.51
C GLY A 56 4.52 -1.79 10.87
N VAL A 57 5.67 -1.13 11.06
CA VAL A 57 6.91 -1.81 11.47
C VAL A 57 6.93 -2.10 12.97
N LEU A 58 6.41 -1.20 13.82
CA LEU A 58 6.37 -1.38 15.27
C LEU A 58 5.24 -2.33 15.69
N GLY A 59 4.12 -2.34 14.96
CA GLY A 59 3.01 -3.27 15.18
C GLY A 59 3.41 -4.74 14.99
N ILE A 60 4.26 -5.02 13.99
CA ILE A 60 4.79 -6.36 13.73
C ILE A 60 5.72 -6.80 14.88
N ILE A 61 6.61 -5.91 15.34
CA ILE A 61 7.57 -6.22 16.40
C ILE A 61 6.86 -6.46 17.74
N LEU A 62 5.87 -5.64 18.08
CA LEU A 62 5.10 -5.79 19.32
C LEU A 62 4.15 -7.01 19.28
N GLY A 63 3.58 -7.33 18.10
CA GLY A 63 2.78 -8.53 17.89
C GLY A 63 3.56 -9.82 18.09
N ALA A 64 4.84 -9.85 17.67
CA ALA A 64 5.72 -11.00 17.88
C ALA A 64 6.03 -11.24 19.38
N ILE A 65 6.20 -10.17 20.17
CA ILE A 65 6.47 -10.26 21.62
C ILE A 65 5.22 -10.76 22.37
N ALA A 66 4.04 -10.27 21.99
CA ALA A 66 2.75 -10.69 22.57
C ALA A 66 2.46 -12.19 22.35
N LEU A 67 2.84 -12.73 21.18
CA LEU A 67 2.67 -14.16 20.90
C LEU A 67 3.52 -15.05 21.81
N SER A 68 4.71 -14.59 22.23
CA SER A 68 5.64 -15.38 23.06
C SER A 68 5.17 -15.54 24.52
N GLN A 69 4.32 -14.63 25.02
CA GLN A 69 3.80 -14.71 26.40
C GLN A 69 2.63 -15.68 26.55
N ILE A 70 1.86 -15.90 25.48
CA ILE A 70 0.70 -16.82 25.48
C ILE A 70 1.16 -18.29 25.52
N GLY A 71 2.34 -18.59 24.97
CA GLY A 71 2.88 -19.96 24.89
C GLY A 71 3.30 -20.58 26.23
N ARG A 72 3.52 -19.79 27.29
CA ARG A 72 4.14 -20.29 28.53
C ARG A 72 3.17 -20.74 29.63
N ASN A 73 1.88 -20.37 29.57
CA ASN A 73 0.95 -20.55 30.70
C ASN A 73 -0.21 -21.53 30.48
N GLY A 74 -0.11 -22.48 29.54
CA GLY A 74 -0.89 -23.74 29.54
C GLY A 74 -2.42 -23.67 29.71
N GLY A 75 -3.07 -22.54 29.43
CA GLY A 75 -4.52 -22.35 29.65
C GLY A 75 -5.37 -22.68 28.42
N ARG A 76 -6.65 -23.05 28.64
CA ARG A 76 -7.66 -23.40 27.61
C ARG A 76 -8.10 -22.22 26.70
N GLY A 77 -7.15 -21.38 26.27
CA GLY A 77 -7.32 -20.35 25.23
C GLY A 77 -6.99 -20.83 23.81
N ARG A 78 -6.67 -22.12 23.65
CA ARG A 78 -6.28 -22.70 22.35
C ARG A 78 -7.30 -22.44 21.25
N GLY A 79 -8.61 -22.53 21.54
CA GLY A 79 -9.65 -22.27 20.53
C GLY A 79 -9.67 -20.82 20.02
N LEU A 80 -9.48 -19.84 20.92
CA LEU A 80 -9.48 -18.42 20.57
C LEU A 80 -8.15 -17.98 19.95
N ALA A 81 -7.04 -18.60 20.37
CA ALA A 81 -5.74 -18.46 19.72
C ALA A 81 -5.75 -19.07 18.30
N ILE A 82 -6.36 -20.24 18.11
CA ILE A 82 -6.54 -20.85 16.79
C ILE A 82 -7.47 -19.99 15.93
N GLY A 83 -8.56 -19.47 16.48
CA GLY A 83 -9.45 -18.54 15.78
C GLY A 83 -8.74 -17.25 15.35
N GLY A 84 -7.92 -16.68 16.23
CA GLY A 84 -7.07 -15.52 15.91
C GLY A 84 -6.04 -15.82 14.83
N ILE A 85 -5.36 -16.97 14.90
CA ILE A 85 -4.40 -17.41 13.87
C ILE A 85 -5.10 -17.62 12.53
N VAL A 86 -6.28 -18.25 12.49
CA VAL A 86 -7.04 -18.49 11.25
C VAL A 86 -7.50 -17.16 10.65
N LEU A 87 -8.04 -16.24 11.47
CA LEU A 87 -8.50 -14.95 10.99
C LEU A 87 -7.33 -14.06 10.50
N SER A 88 -6.21 -14.04 11.23
CA SER A 88 -4.98 -13.35 10.81
C SER A 88 -4.35 -13.98 9.58
N SER A 89 -4.41 -15.32 9.43
CA SER A 89 -3.93 -16.02 8.24
C SER A 89 -4.80 -15.68 7.03
N LEU A 90 -6.13 -15.63 7.19
CA LEU A 90 -7.06 -15.20 6.14
C LEU A 90 -6.84 -13.74 5.77
N TRP A 91 -6.58 -12.87 6.73
CA TRP A 91 -6.26 -11.46 6.48
C TRP A 91 -4.89 -11.30 5.81
N LEU A 92 -3.87 -12.04 6.22
CA LEU A 92 -2.55 -12.04 5.59
C LEU A 92 -2.61 -12.60 4.17
N VAL A 93 -3.32 -13.71 3.95
CA VAL A 93 -3.53 -14.25 2.60
C VAL A 93 -4.31 -13.25 1.76
N SER A 94 -5.33 -12.59 2.31
CA SER A 94 -6.08 -11.57 1.57
C SER A 94 -5.21 -10.34 1.29
N ALA A 95 -4.39 -9.88 2.23
CA ALA A 95 -3.47 -8.76 2.04
C ALA A 95 -2.33 -9.11 1.08
N VAL A 96 -1.88 -10.36 1.05
CA VAL A 96 -0.91 -10.88 0.07
C VAL A 96 -1.57 -11.04 -1.29
N VAL A 97 -2.81 -11.51 -1.38
CA VAL A 97 -3.56 -11.60 -2.64
C VAL A 97 -3.90 -10.21 -3.17
N ILE A 98 -4.32 -9.26 -2.33
CA ILE A 98 -4.55 -7.86 -2.68
C ILE A 98 -3.22 -7.17 -2.99
N GLY A 99 -2.14 -7.49 -2.28
CA GLY A 99 -0.81 -6.97 -2.52
C GLY A 99 -0.18 -7.53 -3.80
N ILE A 100 -0.43 -8.79 -4.13
CA ILE A 100 -0.05 -9.42 -5.40
C ILE A 100 -0.98 -8.92 -6.51
N ALA A 101 -2.27 -8.72 -6.26
CA ALA A 101 -3.20 -8.14 -7.23
C ALA A 101 -2.90 -6.65 -7.46
N ALA A 102 -2.46 -5.90 -6.46
CA ALA A 102 -1.99 -4.52 -6.58
C ALA A 102 -0.60 -4.49 -7.23
N ALA A 103 0.32 -5.41 -6.89
CA ALA A 103 1.60 -5.55 -7.59
C ALA A 103 1.45 -6.07 -9.04
N ALA A 104 0.39 -6.83 -9.33
CA ALA A 104 0.01 -7.28 -10.67
C ALA A 104 -0.84 -6.24 -11.42
N SER A 105 -1.52 -5.34 -10.69
CA SER A 105 -2.20 -4.16 -11.26
C SER A 105 -1.26 -2.96 -11.42
N ASP A 106 -0.09 -2.98 -10.74
CA ASP A 106 1.02 -2.03 -10.89
C ASP A 106 2.19 -2.59 -11.72
N SER A 107 2.05 -3.81 -12.26
CA SER A 107 3.00 -4.37 -13.23
C SER A 107 2.27 -4.73 -14.52
N SER A 108 2.06 -3.71 -15.34
CA SER A 108 1.95 -3.83 -16.79
C SER A 108 3.07 -4.74 -17.29
N SER A 109 2.74 -6.00 -17.59
CA SER A 109 3.52 -6.83 -18.50
C SER A 109 2.86 -6.77 -19.87
N ASP A 110 2.93 -5.61 -20.52
CA ASP A 110 2.99 -5.59 -21.97
C ASP A 110 4.44 -5.88 -22.34
N GLY A 111 4.71 -7.16 -22.57
CA GLY A 111 5.98 -7.62 -23.07
C GLY A 111 6.25 -7.03 -24.45
N GLY A 112 7.40 -6.38 -24.60
CA GLY A 112 8.28 -6.56 -25.75
C GLY A 112 7.70 -6.33 -27.16
N ALA A 113 6.69 -5.50 -27.32
CA ALA A 113 6.36 -4.91 -28.61
C ALA A 113 6.77 -3.43 -28.56
N LEU A 114 7.52 -2.98 -29.56
CA LEU A 114 7.68 -1.56 -29.89
C LEU A 114 6.32 -0.86 -29.68
N PRO A 115 6.23 0.31 -29.02
CA PRO A 115 4.97 1.01 -28.90
C PRO A 115 4.46 1.26 -30.32
N ARG A 116 3.45 0.48 -30.72
CA ARG A 116 2.62 0.87 -31.86
C ARG A 116 2.05 2.22 -31.44
N PRO A 117 2.03 3.23 -32.32
CA PRO A 117 1.30 4.46 -32.04
C PRO A 117 -0.17 4.07 -31.96
N THR A 118 -0.60 3.65 -30.77
CA THR A 118 -1.98 3.34 -30.45
C THR A 118 -2.69 4.66 -30.49
N GLN A 119 -3.79 4.70 -31.23
CA GLN A 119 -4.61 5.88 -31.42
C GLN A 119 -5.11 6.37 -30.06
N SER A 120 -4.35 7.26 -29.41
CA SER A 120 -4.78 7.90 -28.18
C SER A 120 -6.05 8.70 -28.48
N ARG A 121 -7.15 8.31 -27.85
CA ARG A 121 -8.40 9.07 -27.88
C ARG A 121 -8.11 10.46 -27.31
N THR A 122 -8.72 11.48 -27.89
CA THR A 122 -8.59 12.83 -27.39
C THR A 122 -8.99 12.91 -25.91
N GLN A 123 -8.07 13.31 -25.04
CA GLN A 123 -8.30 13.44 -23.60
C GLN A 123 -7.38 14.49 -22.99
N THR A 124 -7.84 15.14 -21.94
CA THR A 124 -7.01 16.04 -21.13
C THR A 124 -6.39 15.26 -19.99
N VAL A 125 -5.07 15.38 -19.82
CA VAL A 125 -4.33 14.71 -18.73
C VAL A 125 -3.40 15.72 -18.06
N ASP A 126 -3.08 15.46 -16.78
CA ASP A 126 -2.05 16.22 -16.07
C ASP A 126 -0.70 16.09 -16.80
N ALA A 127 0.08 17.17 -16.88
CA ALA A 127 1.36 17.17 -17.58
C ALA A 127 2.33 16.08 -17.07
N GLN A 128 2.26 15.76 -15.77
CA GLN A 128 3.07 14.73 -15.12
C GLN A 128 2.71 13.29 -15.54
N LYS A 129 1.50 13.09 -16.09
CA LYS A 129 0.98 11.76 -16.44
C LYS A 129 1.26 11.35 -17.89
N MET A 130 1.82 12.26 -18.69
CA MET A 130 2.26 12.02 -20.05
C MET A 130 3.20 10.81 -20.13
N LYS A 131 3.02 9.98 -21.17
CA LYS A 131 3.79 8.75 -21.39
C LYS A 131 4.49 8.81 -22.72
N VAL A 132 5.59 8.06 -22.83
CA VAL A 132 6.31 7.91 -24.11
C VAL A 132 5.34 7.39 -25.19
N GLY A 133 5.30 8.09 -26.33
CA GLY A 133 4.38 7.84 -27.43
C GLY A 133 3.10 8.68 -27.41
N ASP A 134 2.83 9.44 -26.34
CA ASP A 134 1.72 10.37 -26.33
C ASP A 134 1.97 11.55 -27.27
N CYS A 135 1.01 11.83 -28.14
CA CYS A 135 1.00 13.03 -28.97
C CYS A 135 0.12 14.09 -28.34
N ILE A 136 0.65 15.29 -28.18
CA ILE A 136 0.05 16.35 -27.38
C ILE A 136 -0.26 17.58 -28.22
N ASN A 137 -1.33 18.26 -27.87
CA ASN A 137 -1.49 19.68 -28.14
C ASN A 137 -1.35 20.45 -26.83
N ASP A 138 -0.47 21.44 -26.84
CA ASP A 138 -0.20 22.31 -25.71
C ASP A 138 -0.08 23.74 -26.22
N ALA A 139 -0.95 24.61 -25.71
CA ALA A 139 -0.98 26.03 -26.08
C ALA A 139 0.31 26.75 -25.64
N ALA A 140 1.01 26.27 -24.61
CA ALA A 140 2.28 26.83 -24.15
C ALA A 140 3.46 26.38 -25.03
N THR A 141 3.51 25.11 -25.43
CA THR A 141 4.57 24.57 -26.33
C THR A 141 4.51 25.16 -27.73
N ALA A 142 3.32 25.52 -28.25
CA ALA A 142 3.18 26.20 -29.53
C ALA A 142 3.74 27.63 -29.55
N SER A 143 4.01 28.22 -28.37
CA SER A 143 4.34 29.64 -28.20
C SER A 143 5.73 29.89 -27.58
N ASN A 144 6.42 28.85 -27.10
CA ASN A 144 7.67 28.98 -26.36
C ASN A 144 8.85 28.33 -27.08
N PRO A 145 9.64 29.11 -27.85
CA PRO A 145 10.94 28.64 -28.31
C PRO A 145 11.88 28.33 -27.13
N ALA A 146 12.85 27.46 -27.36
CA ALA A 146 13.90 27.17 -26.37
C ALA A 146 14.58 28.48 -25.93
N GLY A 147 14.42 28.86 -24.66
CA GLY A 147 15.01 30.07 -24.07
C GLY A 147 14.02 31.18 -23.68
N ALA A 148 12.71 30.98 -23.86
CA ALA A 148 11.69 31.83 -23.24
C ALA A 148 11.51 31.52 -21.74
N GLU A 149 10.94 32.48 -20.99
CA GLU A 149 10.55 32.28 -19.60
C GLU A 149 9.67 31.02 -19.47
N PRO A 150 9.93 30.15 -18.49
CA PRO A 150 9.18 28.92 -18.35
C PRO A 150 7.72 29.21 -17.98
N VAL A 151 6.82 28.60 -18.74
CA VAL A 151 5.38 28.66 -18.50
C VAL A 151 4.95 27.41 -17.76
N GLU A 152 4.23 27.58 -16.66
CA GLU A 152 3.64 26.46 -15.92
C GLU A 152 2.48 25.86 -16.71
N VAL A 153 2.49 24.54 -16.87
CA VAL A 153 1.47 23.78 -17.60
C VAL A 153 0.89 22.71 -16.69
N GLU A 154 -0.35 22.90 -16.27
CA GLU A 154 -1.06 21.95 -15.41
C GLU A 154 -1.51 20.70 -16.19
N SER A 155 -2.10 20.93 -17.37
CA SER A 155 -2.69 19.87 -18.18
C SER A 155 -2.42 20.05 -19.66
N VAL A 156 -2.38 18.93 -20.37
CA VAL A 156 -2.18 18.86 -21.82
C VAL A 156 -3.26 18.02 -22.46
N LYS A 157 -3.51 18.26 -23.75
CA LYS A 157 -4.47 17.48 -24.52
C LYS A 157 -3.75 16.39 -25.31
N ILE A 158 -3.91 15.13 -24.90
CA ILE A 158 -3.47 13.99 -25.71
C ILE A 158 -4.40 13.90 -26.93
N VAL A 159 -3.84 13.67 -28.10
CA VAL A 159 -4.52 13.55 -29.38
C VAL A 159 -3.95 12.41 -30.23
N PRO A 160 -4.65 11.96 -31.29
CA PRO A 160 -4.10 10.98 -32.21
C PRO A 160 -2.86 11.49 -32.95
N CYS A 161 -1.76 10.73 -32.88
CA CYS A 161 -0.49 11.07 -33.55
C CYS A 161 -0.57 11.13 -35.09
N THR A 162 -1.59 10.52 -35.69
CA THR A 162 -1.83 10.56 -37.15
C THR A 162 -2.51 11.84 -37.60
N GLY A 163 -2.95 12.69 -36.67
CA GLY A 163 -3.48 14.02 -36.94
C GLY A 163 -2.48 15.12 -36.55
N PRO A 164 -2.81 16.39 -36.83
CA PRO A 164 -2.00 17.53 -36.39
C PRO A 164 -1.86 17.60 -34.86
N HIS A 165 -0.62 17.69 -34.38
CA HIS A 165 -0.29 17.82 -32.96
C HIS A 165 0.98 18.65 -32.75
N ASP A 166 1.15 19.23 -31.55
CA ASP A 166 2.27 20.12 -31.23
C ASP A 166 3.56 19.37 -30.93
N GLY A 167 3.46 18.18 -30.33
CA GLY A 167 4.63 17.37 -30.04
C GLY A 167 4.33 15.94 -29.65
N GLU A 168 5.36 15.10 -29.67
CA GLU A 168 5.29 13.71 -29.26
C GLU A 168 6.27 13.43 -28.12
N VAL A 169 5.78 12.85 -27.03
CA VAL A 169 6.60 12.46 -25.89
C VAL A 169 7.55 11.34 -26.30
N ALA A 170 8.85 11.62 -26.26
CA ALA A 170 9.87 10.71 -26.76
C ALA A 170 10.69 10.04 -25.67
N ALA A 171 10.78 10.66 -24.49
CA ALA A 171 11.47 10.07 -23.34
C ALA A 171 10.94 10.68 -22.05
N VAL A 172 11.08 9.92 -20.96
CA VAL A 172 10.84 10.40 -19.60
C VAL A 172 12.02 9.96 -18.75
N PHE A 173 12.53 10.85 -17.91
CA PHE A 173 13.58 10.50 -16.94
C PHE A 173 13.38 11.23 -15.62
N ARG A 174 14.06 10.76 -14.57
CA ARG A 174 14.01 11.39 -13.24
C ARG A 174 15.33 12.07 -12.92
N LEU A 175 15.24 13.28 -12.42
CA LEU A 175 16.36 14.02 -11.84
C LEU A 175 16.72 13.45 -10.47
N THR A 176 17.99 13.60 -10.11
CA THR A 176 18.50 13.20 -8.80
C THR A 176 18.61 14.40 -7.87
N GLY A 177 18.41 14.17 -6.57
CA GLY A 177 18.58 15.20 -5.53
C GLY A 177 17.30 15.44 -4.74
N SER A 178 17.48 15.78 -3.46
CA SER A 178 16.38 16.14 -2.57
C SER A 178 15.99 17.61 -2.71
N ILE A 179 16.96 18.51 -2.91
CA ILE A 179 16.78 19.96 -3.03
C ILE A 179 16.66 20.34 -4.52
N MET A 180 15.68 21.20 -4.83
CA MET A 180 15.51 21.71 -6.20
C MET A 180 16.70 22.60 -6.55
N PRO A 181 17.40 22.34 -7.66
CA PRO A 181 18.49 23.20 -8.08
C PRO A 181 17.95 24.57 -8.52
N PRO A 182 18.81 25.60 -8.61
CA PRO A 182 18.43 26.87 -9.25
C PRO A 182 17.84 26.63 -10.63
N GLU A 183 16.89 27.48 -11.03
CA GLU A 183 16.10 27.26 -12.24
C GLU A 183 16.94 27.09 -13.51
N SER A 184 17.97 27.92 -13.69
CA SER A 184 18.88 27.81 -14.84
C SER A 184 19.64 26.47 -14.89
N GLU A 185 19.99 25.91 -13.73
CA GLU A 185 20.59 24.59 -13.61
C GLU A 185 19.57 23.49 -13.91
N LEU A 186 18.33 23.63 -13.43
CA LEU A 186 17.24 22.70 -13.67
C LEU A 186 16.92 22.60 -15.17
N GLN A 187 16.76 23.76 -15.83
CA GLN A 187 16.53 23.87 -17.26
C GLN A 187 17.67 23.25 -18.07
N ARG A 188 18.93 23.54 -17.71
CA ARG A 188 20.09 22.95 -18.40
C ARG A 188 20.08 21.43 -18.30
N ARG A 189 19.86 20.88 -17.11
CA ARG A 189 19.78 19.42 -16.88
C ARG A 189 18.63 18.79 -17.66
N ALA A 190 17.46 19.42 -17.69
CA ALA A 190 16.31 18.96 -18.43
C ALA A 190 16.60 18.95 -19.94
N SER A 191 17.09 20.07 -20.48
CA SER A 191 17.42 20.26 -21.90
C SER A 191 18.48 19.25 -22.37
N ASP A 192 19.61 19.16 -21.67
CA ASP A 192 20.70 18.24 -22.03
C ASP A 192 20.27 16.78 -21.90
N GLY A 193 19.53 16.47 -20.83
CA GLY A 193 18.98 15.14 -20.62
C GLY A 193 18.03 14.70 -21.74
N CYS A 194 17.21 15.61 -22.26
CA CYS A 194 16.33 15.35 -23.38
C CYS A 194 17.09 15.22 -24.70
N LYS A 195 18.00 16.15 -25.03
CA LYS A 195 18.84 16.07 -26.24
C LYS A 195 19.55 14.73 -26.34
N ILE A 196 20.14 14.24 -25.25
CA ILE A 196 20.85 12.95 -25.22
C ILE A 196 19.88 11.79 -25.53
N ARG A 197 18.70 11.78 -24.91
CA ARG A 197 17.75 10.67 -24.99
C ARG A 197 16.98 10.63 -26.30
N THR A 198 16.71 11.78 -26.92
CA THR A 198 15.93 11.87 -28.16
C THR A 198 16.79 11.86 -29.42
N ARG A 199 18.11 12.13 -29.32
CA ARG A 199 19.03 12.23 -30.47
C ARG A 199 18.87 11.09 -31.47
N ALA A 200 18.98 9.85 -31.02
CA ALA A 200 18.95 8.70 -31.93
C ALA A 200 17.59 8.57 -32.66
N ARG A 201 16.50 9.02 -32.02
CA ARG A 201 15.16 9.02 -32.58
C ARG A 201 15.00 10.11 -33.65
N ILE A 202 15.48 11.32 -33.35
CA ILE A 202 15.51 12.44 -34.30
C ILE A 202 16.38 12.10 -35.52
N ASP A 203 17.59 11.57 -35.30
CA ASP A 203 18.56 11.24 -36.35
C ASP A 203 18.04 10.17 -37.33
N ARG A 204 17.18 9.25 -36.87
CA ARG A 204 16.57 8.19 -37.70
C ARG A 204 15.31 8.62 -38.44
N ASP A 205 14.67 9.72 -38.03
CA ASP A 205 13.47 10.19 -38.69
C ASP A 205 13.81 10.97 -39.98
N PRO A 206 13.16 10.72 -41.13
CA PRO A 206 13.40 11.47 -42.36
C PRO A 206 13.14 12.98 -42.26
N ALA A 207 12.38 13.41 -41.25
CA ALA A 207 12.16 14.81 -40.92
C ALA A 207 13.13 15.33 -39.86
N GLY A 208 14.17 14.59 -39.46
CA GLY A 208 15.07 14.92 -38.35
C GLY A 208 15.61 16.35 -38.35
N SER A 209 15.98 16.87 -39.52
CA SER A 209 16.43 18.27 -39.67
C SER A 209 15.35 19.35 -39.44
N ARG A 210 14.08 18.95 -39.37
CA ARG A 210 12.91 19.78 -39.07
C ARG A 210 12.31 19.46 -37.70
N LEU A 211 12.95 18.63 -36.89
CA LEU A 211 12.51 18.28 -35.55
C LEU A 211 13.38 19.01 -34.51
N GLY A 212 12.73 19.39 -33.41
CA GLY A 212 13.35 20.02 -32.24
C GLY A 212 13.03 19.26 -30.96
N ASN A 213 13.59 19.75 -29.86
CA ASN A 213 13.27 19.26 -28.52
C ASN A 213 12.58 20.35 -27.71
N SER A 214 11.48 19.98 -27.08
CA SER A 214 10.87 20.68 -25.95
C SER A 214 10.89 19.76 -24.73
N TYR A 215 10.65 20.31 -23.54
CA TYR A 215 10.69 19.55 -22.31
C TYR A 215 9.81 20.17 -21.23
N TYR A 216 9.26 19.30 -20.37
CA TYR A 216 8.60 19.67 -19.13
C TYR A 216 9.48 19.23 -17.97
N TYR A 217 9.55 20.04 -16.92
CA TYR A 217 10.30 19.74 -15.70
C TYR A 217 9.48 20.15 -14.46
N PRO A 218 9.82 19.65 -13.26
CA PRO A 218 9.02 19.89 -12.06
C PRO A 218 9.01 21.37 -11.65
N THR A 219 7.88 21.84 -11.10
CA THR A 219 7.80 23.15 -10.42
C THR A 219 8.32 23.02 -8.99
N ASP A 220 8.51 24.15 -8.27
CA ASP A 220 8.88 24.11 -6.85
C ASP A 220 7.85 23.33 -6.02
N GLU A 221 6.56 23.53 -6.32
CA GLU A 221 5.46 22.83 -5.66
C GLU A 221 5.51 21.33 -5.93
N SER A 222 5.59 20.89 -7.19
CA SER A 222 5.62 19.46 -7.50
C SER A 222 6.89 18.80 -6.98
N TRP A 223 8.02 19.53 -6.96
CA TRP A 223 9.26 19.06 -6.37
C TRP A 223 9.13 18.81 -4.87
N ARG A 224 8.43 19.66 -4.11
CA ARG A 224 8.16 19.41 -2.68
C ARG A 224 7.30 18.16 -2.46
N GLN A 225 6.47 17.82 -3.43
CA GLN A 225 5.63 16.61 -3.42
C GLN A 225 6.37 15.35 -3.93
N GLY A 226 7.67 15.47 -4.26
CA GLY A 226 8.51 14.34 -4.69
C GLY A 226 8.59 14.15 -6.22
N ASP A 227 8.02 15.07 -7.00
CA ASP A 227 8.18 15.04 -8.45
C ASP A 227 9.62 15.41 -8.84
N ARG A 228 10.24 14.54 -9.63
CA ARG A 228 11.59 14.73 -10.18
C ARG A 228 11.59 14.50 -11.68
N THR A 229 10.41 14.44 -12.28
CA THR A 229 10.20 13.91 -13.63
C THR A 229 10.48 14.98 -14.66
N VAL A 230 11.30 14.64 -15.66
CA VAL A 230 11.47 15.43 -16.88
C VAL A 230 10.86 14.64 -18.03
N THR A 231 9.95 15.29 -18.75
CA THR A 231 9.27 14.71 -19.92
C THR A 231 9.80 15.39 -21.17
N CYS A 232 10.43 14.62 -22.06
CA CYS A 232 11.03 15.10 -23.29
C CYS A 232 10.04 14.95 -24.44
N VAL A 233 9.80 16.05 -25.15
CA VAL A 233 8.85 16.10 -26.26
C VAL A 233 9.57 16.50 -27.52
N ILE A 234 9.42 15.70 -28.58
CA ILE A 234 9.89 16.07 -29.92
C ILE A 234 8.81 16.92 -30.56
N VAL A 235 9.22 18.07 -31.08
CA VAL A 235 8.34 19.09 -31.69
C VAL A 235 8.83 19.42 -33.10
N ALA A 236 8.07 20.19 -33.87
CA ALA A 236 8.61 20.81 -35.07
C ALA A 236 9.65 21.88 -34.70
N ALA A 237 10.75 21.99 -35.45
CA ALA A 237 11.78 22.99 -35.22
C ALA A 237 11.34 24.42 -35.59
N SER A 238 10.29 24.55 -36.40
CA SER A 238 9.73 25.83 -36.81
C SER A 238 8.49 26.16 -35.98
N GLU A 239 8.44 27.36 -35.43
CA GLU A 239 7.30 27.85 -34.65
C GLU A 239 5.98 27.78 -35.45
N GLY A 240 4.89 27.44 -34.77
CA GLY A 240 3.56 27.30 -35.37
C GLY A 240 3.37 26.09 -36.29
N VAL A 241 4.41 25.28 -36.54
CA VAL A 241 4.30 24.07 -37.34
C VAL A 241 3.92 22.88 -36.47
N LYS A 242 2.86 22.18 -36.87
CA LYS A 242 2.41 20.94 -36.20
C LYS A 242 3.03 19.70 -36.85
N LEU A 243 3.31 18.69 -36.03
CA LEU A 243 3.57 17.35 -36.50
C LEU A 243 2.26 16.73 -37.02
N THR A 244 2.34 15.93 -38.09
CA THR A 244 1.17 15.30 -38.72
C THR A 244 1.24 13.78 -38.75
N ARG A 245 2.31 13.22 -38.18
CA ARG A 245 2.55 11.80 -38.06
C ARG A 245 3.41 11.52 -36.83
N PRO A 246 3.43 10.29 -36.32
CA PRO A 246 4.39 9.89 -35.30
C PRO A 246 5.83 10.08 -35.78
N VAL A 247 6.71 10.45 -34.86
CA VAL A 247 8.17 10.42 -35.02
C VAL A 247 8.61 8.96 -35.01
N ARG A 248 9.48 8.56 -35.93
CA ARG A 248 9.95 7.17 -35.99
C ARG A 248 10.70 6.80 -34.70
N PRO A 249 10.49 5.60 -34.12
CA PRO A 249 11.17 5.16 -32.90
C PRO A 249 12.66 4.87 -33.10
#